data_AF-A0A967W7U4-F1
#
_entry.id   AF-A0A967W7U4-F1
#
_cell.length_a   1.000
_cell.length_b   1.000
_cell.length_c   1.000
_cell.angle_alpha   90.00
_cell.angle_beta   90.00
_cell.angle_gamma   90.00
#
_symmetry.space_group_name_H-M   'P 1'
#
loop_
_entity.id
_entity.type
_entity.pdbx_description
1 polymer ?
#
loop_
_entity_poly.entity_id
_entity_poly.type
_entity_poly.pdbx_seq_one_letter_code
_entity_poly.pdbx_strand_id
1 'polypeptide(L)'
;DNISAASAQIRLHRMLVTWPENATWNSMTNGIQTDDVEAMSSHDAQVADPTNPGTEVITGLAAALQYWSDGNPNHGWVLISNSTDGWDVDSSEAATSANRP
;
A
#
# COMPACT_ATOMS: atom_id res chain seq x y z
N ASP A 1 -6.10 12.92 9.57
CA ASP A 1 -4.73 12.70 10.11
C ASP A 1 -4.46 11.21 10.19
N ASN A 2 -3.52 10.71 9.38
CA ASN A 2 -3.12 9.30 9.32
C ASN A 2 -1.92 9.06 10.26
N ILE A 3 -2.15 9.20 11.57
CA ILE A 3 -1.10 9.02 12.57
C ILE A 3 -1.15 7.56 13.03
N SER A 4 -0.04 6.85 12.87
CA SER A 4 0.13 5.51 13.43
C SER A 4 1.09 5.55 14.65
N ALA A 5 1.21 4.45 15.39
CA ALA A 5 2.07 4.35 16.56
C ALA A 5 3.57 4.57 16.21
N ALA A 6 4.37 5.08 17.15
CA ALA A 6 5.79 5.44 16.92
C ALA A 6 6.74 4.29 16.55
N SER A 7 6.30 3.04 16.64
CA SER A 7 7.04 1.87 16.17
C SER A 7 6.51 1.30 14.85
N ALA A 8 5.48 1.92 14.28
CA ALA A 8 4.84 1.45 13.08
C ALA A 8 5.73 1.71 11.86
N GLN A 9 5.64 0.81 10.89
CA GLN A 9 6.27 0.91 9.60
C GLN A 9 5.20 0.62 8.57
N ILE A 10 5.03 1.54 7.62
CA ILE A 10 4.16 1.33 6.47
C ILE A 10 5.03 0.90 5.31
N ARG A 11 4.75 -0.27 4.74
CA ARG A 11 5.51 -0.85 3.63
C ARG A 11 4.62 -1.00 2.41
N LEU A 12 5.16 -0.68 1.25
CA LEU A 12 4.49 -0.84 -0.03
C LEU A 12 4.99 -2.13 -0.68
N HIS A 13 4.11 -3.12 -0.76
CA HIS A 13 4.39 -4.40 -1.42
C HIS A 13 3.67 -4.42 -2.76
N ARG A 14 4.40 -4.74 -3.84
CA ARG A 14 3.81 -4.77 -5.18
C ARG A 14 2.88 -5.97 -5.30
N MET A 15 1.70 -5.74 -5.85
CA MET A 15 0.76 -6.81 -6.17
C MET A 15 1.27 -7.66 -7.34
N LEU A 16 1.09 -8.97 -7.21
CA LEU A 16 1.43 -9.96 -8.24
C LEU A 16 0.19 -10.44 -9.01
N VAL A 17 -1.00 -10.17 -8.46
CA VAL A 17 -2.29 -10.54 -9.04
C VAL A 17 -3.19 -9.32 -9.22
N THR A 18 -4.13 -9.39 -10.16
CA THR A 18 -5.15 -8.36 -10.35
C THR A 18 -6.19 -8.40 -9.23
N TRP A 19 -6.71 -7.23 -8.84
CA TRP A 19 -7.86 -7.09 -7.94
C TRP A 19 -9.04 -6.39 -8.65
N PRO A 20 -10.12 -7.09 -9.00
CA PRO A 20 -11.26 -6.41 -9.62
C PRO A 20 -11.95 -5.47 -8.60
N GLU A 21 -12.73 -4.50 -9.08
CA GLU A 21 -13.42 -3.52 -8.22
C GLU A 21 -14.33 -4.15 -7.16
N ASN A 22 -14.80 -5.37 -7.40
CA ASN A 22 -15.61 -6.15 -6.48
C ASN A 22 -14.78 -7.12 -5.61
N ALA A 23 -13.45 -6.98 -5.56
CA ALA A 23 -12.60 -7.78 -4.71
C ALA A 23 -13.01 -7.61 -3.24
N THR A 24 -13.01 -8.72 -2.52
CA THR A 24 -13.31 -8.81 -1.09
C THR A 24 -12.15 -9.50 -0.39
N TRP A 25 -12.12 -9.40 0.94
CA TRP A 25 -11.19 -10.18 1.77
C TRP A 25 -11.18 -11.67 1.40
N ASN A 26 -12.37 -12.25 1.23
CA ASN A 26 -12.52 -13.67 0.92
C ASN A 26 -12.10 -14.00 -0.52
N SER A 27 -12.29 -13.10 -1.49
CA SER A 27 -11.83 -13.35 -2.87
C SER A 27 -10.31 -13.26 -3.02
N MET A 28 -9.62 -12.72 -2.02
CA MET A 28 -8.16 -12.62 -1.95
C MET A 28 -7.60 -13.63 -0.93
N THR A 29 -8.14 -14.84 -0.84
CA THR A 29 -7.59 -15.92 0.02
C THR A 29 -7.45 -15.57 1.52
N ASN A 30 -8.44 -14.88 2.08
CA ASN A 30 -8.38 -14.26 3.42
C ASN A 30 -7.45 -13.04 3.49
N GLY A 31 -7.58 -12.15 2.50
CA GLY A 31 -6.81 -10.91 2.42
C GLY A 31 -5.43 -11.10 1.81
N ILE A 32 -4.79 -9.98 1.51
CA ILE A 32 -3.53 -9.97 0.76
C ILE A 32 -2.36 -10.37 1.67
N GLN A 33 -1.62 -11.41 1.27
CA GLN A 33 -0.39 -11.84 1.93
C GLN A 33 0.85 -11.38 1.16
N THR A 34 1.95 -11.16 1.88
CA THR A 34 3.26 -10.78 1.31
C THR A 34 4.19 -12.00 1.27
N ASP A 35 3.78 -13.04 0.57
CA ASP A 35 4.45 -14.35 0.49
C ASP A 35 4.78 -14.76 -0.96
N ASP A 36 4.83 -13.77 -1.86
CA ASP A 36 5.06 -13.94 -3.29
C ASP A 36 3.92 -14.67 -4.03
N VAL A 37 2.71 -14.73 -3.45
CA VAL A 37 1.48 -15.20 -4.11
C VAL A 37 0.59 -14.02 -4.51
N GLU A 38 -0.07 -13.34 -3.57
CA GLU A 38 -0.88 -12.15 -3.87
C GLU A 38 -0.02 -10.89 -4.04
N ALA A 39 0.97 -10.71 -3.17
CA ALA A 39 1.91 -9.60 -3.21
C ALA A 39 3.35 -10.08 -2.94
N MET A 40 4.33 -9.31 -3.44
CA MET A 40 5.74 -9.60 -3.21
C MET A 40 6.08 -9.59 -1.71
N SER A 41 6.93 -10.53 -1.28
CA SER A 41 7.47 -10.57 0.08
C SER A 41 8.40 -9.39 0.36
N SER A 42 9.16 -8.97 -0.65
CA SER A 42 9.95 -7.73 -0.61
C SER A 42 9.08 -6.49 -0.84
N HIS A 43 9.37 -5.42 -0.11
CA HIS A 43 8.71 -4.12 -0.30
C HIS A 43 9.50 -3.23 -1.26
N ASP A 44 8.80 -2.44 -2.08
CA ASP A 44 9.41 -1.45 -2.97
C ASP A 44 9.78 -0.15 -2.22
N ALA A 45 9.01 0.18 -1.17
CA ALA A 45 9.23 1.36 -0.36
C ALA A 45 8.75 1.16 1.08
N GLN A 46 9.26 2.01 1.98
CA GLN A 46 8.88 2.02 3.39
C GLN A 46 8.81 3.45 3.91
N VAL A 47 7.80 3.73 4.73
CA VAL A 47 7.73 4.87 5.66
C VAL A 47 8.07 4.33 7.05
N ALA A 48 9.23 4.72 7.57
CA ALA A 48 9.78 4.17 8.81
C ALA A 48 9.24 4.81 10.09
N ASP A 49 8.69 6.02 9.98
CA ASP A 49 8.07 6.76 11.09
C ASP A 49 6.79 7.46 10.59
N PRO A 50 5.64 6.77 10.63
CA PRO A 50 4.35 7.29 10.17
C PRO A 50 3.61 8.10 11.27
N THR A 51 4.34 8.75 12.19
CA THR A 51 3.73 9.53 13.28
C THR A 51 3.45 10.99 12.91
N ASN A 52 4.05 11.49 11.83
CA ASN A 52 3.90 12.89 11.45
C ASN A 52 2.52 13.13 10.81
N PRO A 53 1.77 14.13 11.28
CA PRO A 53 0.55 14.56 10.62
C PRO A 53 0.88 15.32 9.32
N GLY A 54 0.03 15.18 8.30
CA GLY A 54 0.15 15.90 7.04
C GLY A 54 0.60 15.02 5.88
N THR A 55 1.31 15.62 4.92
CA THR A 55 1.74 14.93 3.69
C THR A 55 2.98 14.09 3.94
N GLU A 56 2.88 12.80 3.62
CA GLU A 56 4.00 11.87 3.63
C GLU A 56 4.52 11.64 2.20
N VAL A 57 5.84 11.69 2.03
CA VAL A 57 6.49 11.46 0.73
C VAL A 57 7.13 10.07 0.72
N ILE A 58 6.59 9.19 -0.11
CA ILE A 58 7.14 7.85 -0.31
C ILE A 58 8.19 7.91 -1.42
N THR A 59 9.40 7.45 -1.10
CA THR A 59 10.55 7.42 -2.03
C THR A 59 11.02 5.98 -2.28
N GLY A 60 11.93 5.78 -3.25
CA GLY A 60 12.49 4.45 -3.56
C GLY A 60 11.78 3.66 -4.66
N LEU A 61 10.72 4.21 -5.27
CA LEU A 61 9.88 3.50 -6.25
C LEU A 61 10.50 3.37 -7.66
N ALA A 62 11.72 3.87 -7.88
CA ALA A 62 12.32 3.94 -9.22
C ALA A 62 12.44 2.58 -9.91
N ALA A 63 12.80 1.52 -9.17
CA ALA A 63 12.92 0.17 -9.72
C ALA A 63 11.56 -0.39 -10.16
N ALA A 64 10.51 -0.17 -9.38
CA ALA A 64 9.15 -0.59 -9.70
C ALA A 64 8.60 0.16 -10.93
N LEU A 65 8.84 1.48 -10.98
CA LEU A 65 8.47 2.31 -12.14
C LEU A 65 9.20 1.86 -13.41
N GLN A 66 10.50 1.53 -13.31
CA GLN A 66 11.25 1.00 -14.45
C GLN A 66 10.68 -0.34 -14.92
N TYR A 67 10.39 -1.26 -14.00
CA TYR A 67 9.77 -2.55 -14.32
C TYR A 67 8.48 -2.40 -15.13
N TRP A 68 7.63 -1.43 -14.77
CA TRP A 68 6.42 -1.12 -15.54
C TRP A 68 6.72 -0.46 -16.88
N SER A 69 7.68 0.46 -16.93
CA SER A 69 8.12 1.09 -18.18
C SER A 69 8.65 0.07 -19.19
N ASP A 70 9.19 -1.06 -18.72
CA ASP A 70 9.66 -2.17 -19.56
C ASP A 70 8.50 -3.04 -20.11
N GLY A 71 7.24 -2.70 -19.78
CA GLY A 71 6.03 -3.36 -20.29
C GLY A 71 5.46 -4.46 -19.39
N ASN A 72 6.01 -4.63 -18.18
CA ASN A 72 5.48 -5.61 -17.23
C ASN A 72 4.16 -5.13 -16.59
N PRO A 73 3.33 -6.06 -16.05
CA PRO A 73 2.07 -5.69 -15.42
C PRO A 73 2.23 -4.73 -14.25
N ASN A 74 1.27 -3.80 -14.14
CA ASN A 74 1.08 -2.97 -12.96
C ASN A 74 -0.25 -3.33 -12.30
N HIS A 75 -0.18 -4.00 -11.15
CA HIS A 75 -1.34 -4.36 -10.33
C HIS A 75 -1.47 -3.46 -9.09
N GLY A 76 -0.65 -2.42 -8.97
CA GLY A 76 -0.60 -1.53 -7.82
C GLY A 76 0.22 -2.06 -6.64
N TRP A 77 0.06 -1.41 -5.49
CA TRP A 77 0.71 -1.76 -4.22
C TRP A 77 -0.32 -1.96 -3.13
N VAL A 78 -0.10 -2.96 -2.28
CA VAL A 78 -0.73 -3.04 -0.97
C VAL A 78 0.14 -2.30 0.06
N LEU A 79 -0.50 -1.53 0.94
CA LEU A 79 0.15 -0.89 2.08
C LEU A 79 -0.08 -1.78 3.31
N ILE A 80 1.01 -2.23 3.94
CA ILE A 80 0.97 -3.08 5.13
C ILE A 80 1.60 -2.32 6.29
N SER A 81 0.89 -2.25 7.41
CA SER A 81 1.41 -1.79 8.71
C SER A 81 1.88 -2.99 9.53
N ASN A 82 3.02 -2.87 10.21
CA ASN A 82 3.44 -3.83 11.25
C ASN A 82 2.85 -3.50 12.65
N SER A 83 1.98 -2.50 12.74
CA SER A 83 1.30 -2.04 13.95
C SER A 83 -0.19 -2.32 13.87
N THR A 84 -0.84 -2.44 15.03
CA THR A 84 -2.32 -2.57 15.11
C THR A 84 -3.03 -1.29 14.69
N ASP A 85 -2.36 -0.15 14.80
CA ASP A 85 -2.83 1.14 14.28
C ASP A 85 -2.18 1.36 12.92
N GLY A 86 -2.98 1.43 11.86
CA GLY A 86 -2.53 1.53 10.47
C GLY A 86 -2.67 2.92 9.87
N TRP A 87 -2.55 2.97 8.53
CA TRP A 87 -3.04 4.09 7.73
C TRP A 87 -4.35 3.71 7.06
N ASP A 88 -5.31 4.62 7.15
CA ASP A 88 -6.58 4.53 6.44
C ASP A 88 -6.53 5.39 5.18
N VAL A 89 -6.80 4.81 4.02
CA VAL A 89 -6.83 5.57 2.76
C VAL A 89 -8.27 5.80 2.36
N ASP A 90 -8.69 7.07 2.35
CA ASP A 90 -9.94 7.48 1.77
C ASP A 90 -9.76 7.63 0.26
N SER A 91 -10.61 6.97 -0.54
CA SER A 91 -10.52 7.07 -2.00
C SER A 91 -10.88 8.47 -2.49
N SER A 92 -10.59 8.77 -3.77
CA SER A 92 -10.99 10.04 -4.40
C SER A 92 -12.50 10.29 -4.37
N GLU A 93 -13.31 9.27 -4.10
CA GLU A 93 -14.78 9.35 -4.00
C GLU A 93 -15.27 9.54 -2.55
N ALA A 94 -14.40 9.47 -1.54
CA ALA A 94 -14.78 9.54 -0.13
C ALA A 94 -15.53 10.83 0.20
N ALA A 95 -16.60 10.77 0.99
CA ALA A 95 -17.46 11.94 1.24
C ALA A 95 -16.72 13.17 1.83
N THR A 96 -15.64 12.92 2.59
CA THR A 96 -14.82 13.96 3.20
C THR A 96 -13.65 14.34 2.29
N SER A 97 -13.77 15.48 1.59
CA SER A 97 -12.75 15.91 0.62
C SER A 97 -11.36 16.11 1.22
N ALA A 98 -11.25 16.49 2.50
CA ALA A 98 -9.97 16.72 3.17
C ALA A 98 -9.17 15.44 3.45
N ASN A 99 -9.78 14.26 3.31
CA ASN A 99 -9.11 12.98 3.54
C ASN A 99 -8.67 12.29 2.25
N ARG A 100 -9.08 12.83 1.09
CA ARG A 100 -8.71 12.29 -0.22
C ARG A 100 -7.23 12.63 -0.51
N PRO A 101 -6.50 11.78 -1.24
CA PRO A 101 -5.19 12.11 -1.80
C PRO A 101 -5.19 13.35 -2.70
#